data_AF-A0A6J4H6C9-F1
#
_entry.id   AF-A0A6J4H6C9-F1
#
_cell.length_a   1.000
_cell.length_b   1.000
_cell.length_c   1.000
_cell.angle_alpha   90.00
_cell.angle_beta   90.00
_cell.angle_gamma   90.00
#
_symmetry.space_group_name_H-M   'P 1'
#
loop_
_entity.id
_entity.type
_entity.pdbx_description
1 polymer ?
#
loop_
_entity_poly.entity_id
_entity_poly.type
_entity_poly.pdbx_seq_one_letter_code
_entity_poly.pdbx_strand_id
1 'polypeptide(L)'
;MTDPTVDQQVTTLSQSGADTFFNVATPKFAAQAITKIGELGWKPLHLLNSASNSTTAVIRVAGVQHSQGIVSISYLKDPGDPQWDNDQGLKDYKARMAKHTPGVDPLNSFGVFGFAVAESLVKVLEKTDAPTRDAFQKALRSMNKVPNSLLLPGATMTTSETDGYPVEAAQIQKFTGDRWVLEGKLLDFEGKTKPQ
;
A
#
# COMPACT_ATOMS: atom_id res chain seq x y z
N MET A 1 13.26 18.45 -10.09
CA MET A 1 11.93 18.78 -10.64
C MET A 1 11.33 19.88 -9.78
N THR A 2 10.86 20.97 -10.40
CA THR A 2 10.33 22.18 -9.72
C THR A 2 8.86 22.46 -10.05
N ASP A 3 8.25 21.67 -10.93
CA ASP A 3 6.87 21.92 -11.36
C ASP A 3 5.86 21.60 -10.24
N PRO A 4 4.89 22.49 -9.97
CA PRO A 4 3.91 22.29 -8.91
C PRO A 4 2.81 21.27 -9.26
N THR A 5 2.75 20.83 -10.53
CA THR A 5 1.76 19.91 -11.10
C THR A 5 2.42 18.95 -12.10
N VAL A 6 1.68 17.91 -12.50
CA VAL A 6 2.11 16.91 -13.50
C VAL A 6 1.33 16.99 -14.81
N ASP A 7 0.50 18.02 -14.98
CA ASP A 7 -0.49 18.12 -16.06
C ASP A 7 0.16 18.09 -17.45
N GLN A 8 1.28 18.80 -17.61
CA GLN A 8 1.98 18.87 -18.89
C GLN A 8 2.59 17.52 -19.27
N GLN A 9 3.18 16.81 -18.30
CA GLN A 9 3.77 15.49 -18.48
C GLN A 9 2.68 14.48 -18.89
N VAL A 10 1.53 14.48 -18.21
CA VAL A 10 0.41 13.60 -18.53
C VAL A 10 -0.20 13.92 -19.90
N THR A 11 -0.35 15.21 -20.23
CA THR A 11 -0.86 15.64 -21.55
C THR A 11 0.06 15.15 -22.66
N THR A 12 1.38 15.31 -22.48
CA THR A 12 2.39 14.83 -23.44
C THR A 12 2.29 13.31 -23.62
N LEU A 13 2.18 12.56 -22.52
CA LEU A 13 2.04 11.10 -22.57
C LEU A 13 0.75 10.66 -23.27
N SER A 14 -0.37 11.35 -23.05
CA SER A 14 -1.64 11.03 -23.72
C SER A 14 -1.58 11.16 -25.24
N GLN A 15 -0.68 12.00 -25.76
CA GLN A 15 -0.47 12.24 -27.19
C GLN A 15 0.57 11.28 -27.81
N SER A 16 1.24 10.47 -27.00
CA SER A 16 2.30 9.55 -27.48
C SER A 16 1.78 8.31 -28.21
N GLY A 17 0.48 8.03 -28.10
CA GLY A 17 -0.12 6.76 -28.57
C GLY A 17 0.06 5.59 -27.60
N ALA A 18 0.59 5.82 -26.39
CA ALA A 18 0.70 4.79 -25.37
C ALA A 18 -0.68 4.27 -24.92
N ASP A 19 -0.78 2.94 -24.80
CA ASP A 19 -1.96 2.23 -24.29
C ASP A 19 -1.88 1.95 -22.78
N THR A 20 -0.73 2.21 -22.16
CA THR A 20 -0.44 1.87 -20.77
C THR A 20 0.24 3.06 -20.09
N PHE A 21 -0.19 3.35 -18.86
CA PHE A 21 0.39 4.39 -18.03
C PHE A 21 0.76 3.82 -16.66
N PHE A 22 2.06 3.76 -16.37
CA PHE A 22 2.56 3.36 -15.06
C PHE A 22 2.84 4.58 -14.19
N ASN A 23 1.95 4.82 -13.23
CA ASN A 23 1.98 5.96 -12.32
C ASN A 23 2.73 5.59 -11.04
N VAL A 24 4.00 5.96 -10.99
CA VAL A 24 4.87 5.82 -9.81
C VAL A 24 5.11 7.18 -9.17
N ALA A 25 4.01 7.87 -8.85
CA ALA A 25 4.04 9.18 -8.21
C ALA A 25 3.67 9.06 -6.72
N THR A 26 4.04 10.08 -5.93
CA THR A 26 3.56 10.24 -4.55
C THR A 26 2.11 10.72 -4.53
N PRO A 27 1.37 10.60 -3.41
CA PRO A 27 -0.09 10.73 -3.37
C PRO A 27 -0.67 11.97 -4.07
N LYS A 28 -0.08 13.15 -3.83
CA LYS A 28 -0.54 14.40 -4.46
C LYS A 28 -0.43 14.35 -5.99
N PHE A 29 0.74 13.97 -6.49
CA PHE A 29 1.00 13.94 -7.93
C PHE A 29 0.27 12.78 -8.61
N ALA A 30 0.08 11.65 -7.91
CA ALA A 30 -0.73 10.55 -8.39
C ALA A 30 -2.20 10.98 -8.56
N ALA A 31 -2.77 11.69 -7.59
CA ALA A 31 -4.12 12.22 -7.69
C ALA A 31 -4.27 13.21 -8.86
N GLN A 32 -3.32 14.15 -8.99
CA GLN A 32 -3.28 15.08 -10.13
C GLN A 32 -3.22 14.34 -11.48
N ALA A 33 -2.38 13.31 -11.60
CA ALA A 33 -2.29 12.52 -12.82
C ALA A 33 -3.61 11.78 -13.14
N ILE A 34 -4.26 11.17 -12.15
CA ILE A 34 -5.55 10.49 -12.32
C ILE A 34 -6.63 11.48 -12.80
N THR A 35 -6.74 12.64 -12.14
CA THR A 35 -7.67 13.70 -12.57
C THR A 35 -7.39 14.11 -14.01
N LYS A 36 -6.11 14.35 -14.36
CA LYS A 36 -5.74 14.80 -15.69
C LYS A 36 -6.05 13.78 -16.78
N ILE A 37 -5.79 12.50 -16.53
CA ILE A 37 -6.17 11.39 -17.45
C ILE A 37 -7.68 11.41 -17.69
N GLY A 38 -8.46 11.59 -16.62
CA GLY A 38 -9.91 11.72 -16.67
C GLY A 38 -10.40 12.90 -17.50
N GLU A 39 -9.82 14.09 -17.31
CA GLU A 39 -10.13 15.30 -18.08
C GLU A 39 -9.83 15.16 -19.58
N LEU A 40 -8.74 14.47 -19.91
CA LEU A 40 -8.33 14.23 -21.29
C LEU A 40 -9.17 13.13 -21.98
N GLY A 41 -9.97 12.38 -21.21
CA GLY A 41 -10.67 11.20 -21.72
C GLY A 41 -9.73 10.10 -22.20
N TRP A 42 -8.45 10.14 -21.80
CA TRP A 42 -7.46 9.12 -22.15
C TRP A 42 -7.75 7.85 -21.34
N LYS A 43 -7.75 6.69 -21.99
CA LYS A 43 -8.12 5.41 -21.37
C LYS A 43 -6.99 4.37 -21.46
N PRO A 44 -5.80 4.65 -20.91
CA PRO A 44 -4.75 3.66 -20.86
C PRO A 44 -5.07 2.58 -19.83
N LEU A 45 -4.41 1.43 -19.91
CA LEU A 45 -4.20 0.57 -18.76
C LEU A 45 -3.41 1.37 -17.71
N HIS A 46 -4.09 1.81 -16.66
CA HIS A 46 -3.48 2.62 -15.62
C HIS A 46 -3.00 1.73 -14.47
N LEU A 47 -1.69 1.58 -14.36
CA LEU A 47 -1.02 0.90 -13.26
C LEU A 47 -0.60 1.92 -12.21
N LEU A 48 -1.03 1.75 -10.96
CA LEU A 48 -0.77 2.67 -9.85
C LEU A 48 0.07 1.97 -8.78
N ASN A 49 1.18 2.58 -8.37
CA ASN A 49 2.01 2.06 -7.30
C ASN A 49 1.25 2.02 -5.96
N SER A 50 1.59 1.04 -5.11
CA SER A 50 0.90 0.83 -3.82
C SER A 50 1.00 2.03 -2.87
N ALA A 51 2.06 2.84 -2.96
CA ALA A 51 2.22 4.04 -2.14
C ALA A 51 1.14 5.12 -2.38
N SER A 52 0.40 5.01 -3.49
CA SER A 52 -0.64 5.98 -3.88
C SER A 52 -2.02 5.33 -4.06
N ASN A 53 -2.23 4.11 -3.54
CA ASN A 53 -3.52 3.41 -3.71
C ASN A 53 -4.55 3.76 -2.61
N SER A 54 -4.29 4.71 -1.71
CA SER A 54 -5.25 5.07 -0.64
C SER A 54 -6.57 5.60 -1.22
N THR A 55 -7.67 4.94 -0.88
CA THR A 55 -9.01 5.32 -1.33
C THR A 55 -9.36 6.75 -0.88
N THR A 56 -9.09 7.10 0.37
CA THR A 56 -9.48 8.40 0.93
C THR A 56 -8.48 9.51 0.62
N ALA A 57 -7.19 9.21 0.56
CA ALA A 57 -6.15 10.21 0.35
C ALA A 57 -5.78 10.47 -1.12
N VAL A 58 -6.09 9.53 -2.04
CA VAL A 58 -5.75 9.66 -3.47
C VAL A 58 -6.98 9.53 -4.34
N ILE A 59 -7.69 8.40 -4.26
CA ILE A 59 -8.77 8.09 -5.22
C ILE A 59 -9.95 9.08 -5.10
N ARG A 60 -10.41 9.36 -3.87
CA ARG A 60 -11.46 10.37 -3.65
C ARG A 60 -11.02 11.78 -4.02
N VAL A 61 -9.75 12.13 -3.80
CA VAL A 61 -9.19 13.44 -4.17
C VAL A 61 -9.15 13.58 -5.69
N ALA A 62 -8.77 12.52 -6.40
CA ALA A 62 -8.71 12.50 -7.85
C ALA A 62 -10.09 12.47 -8.53
N GLY A 63 -11.10 11.98 -7.81
CA GLY A 63 -12.43 11.67 -8.31
C GLY A 63 -12.59 10.17 -8.59
N VAL A 64 -13.58 9.55 -7.94
CA VAL A 64 -13.90 8.11 -8.07
C VAL A 64 -14.19 7.74 -9.53
N GLN A 65 -14.86 8.62 -10.27
CA GLN A 65 -15.18 8.44 -11.68
C GLN A 65 -13.93 8.37 -12.58
N HIS A 66 -12.86 9.11 -12.24
CA HIS A 66 -11.61 9.13 -13.00
C HIS A 66 -10.71 7.92 -12.65
N SER A 67 -11.05 7.20 -11.58
CA SER A 67 -10.24 6.13 -11.03
C SER A 67 -10.72 4.73 -11.40
N GLN A 68 -11.82 4.61 -12.14
CA GLN A 68 -12.40 3.31 -12.50
C GLN A 68 -11.43 2.49 -13.37
N GLY A 69 -11.20 1.25 -12.96
CA GLY A 69 -10.36 0.31 -13.70
C GLY A 69 -8.86 0.48 -13.49
N ILE A 70 -8.41 1.43 -12.65
CA ILE A 70 -7.01 1.50 -12.22
C ILE A 70 -6.64 0.18 -11.55
N VAL A 71 -5.47 -0.34 -11.91
CA VAL A 71 -4.89 -1.55 -11.33
C VAL A 71 -3.74 -1.16 -10.40
N SER A 72 -3.66 -1.80 -9.24
CA SER A 72 -2.58 -1.62 -8.28
C SER A 72 -2.23 -2.97 -7.65
N ILE A 73 -1.33 -2.93 -6.68
CA ILE A 73 -1.05 -4.05 -5.79
C ILE A 73 -1.33 -3.62 -4.35
N SER A 74 -1.74 -4.57 -3.50
CA SER A 74 -1.80 -4.40 -2.06
C SER A 74 -1.14 -5.56 -1.34
N TYR A 75 -0.57 -5.29 -0.18
CA TYR A 75 -0.08 -6.28 0.78
C TYR A 75 -0.76 -6.09 2.16
N LEU A 76 -1.58 -5.05 2.30
CA LEU A 76 -2.35 -4.73 3.50
C LEU A 76 -3.85 -4.85 3.22
N LYS A 77 -4.61 -5.13 4.28
CA LYS A 77 -6.09 -5.06 4.25
C LYS A 77 -6.52 -3.60 4.11
N ASP A 78 -7.42 -3.32 3.16
CA ASP A 78 -8.02 -1.99 3.02
C ASP A 78 -9.06 -1.78 4.16
N PRO A 79 -8.92 -0.76 5.02
CA PRO A 79 -9.84 -0.54 6.14
C PRO A 79 -11.26 -0.15 5.71
N GLY A 80 -11.44 0.28 4.46
CA GLY A 80 -12.73 0.63 3.85
C GLY A 80 -13.36 -0.49 3.02
N ASP A 81 -12.72 -1.64 2.87
CA ASP A 81 -13.29 -2.78 2.15
C ASP A 81 -14.16 -3.65 3.08
N PRO A 82 -15.47 -3.81 2.78
CA PRO A 82 -16.39 -4.60 3.59
C PRO A 82 -15.98 -6.06 3.82
N GLN A 83 -15.12 -6.63 2.95
CA GLN A 83 -14.63 -7.99 3.15
C GLN A 83 -13.89 -8.15 4.50
N TRP A 84 -13.42 -7.05 5.09
CA TRP A 84 -12.69 -7.05 6.36
C TRP A 84 -13.48 -6.52 7.55
N ASP A 85 -14.80 -6.29 7.44
CA ASP A 85 -15.62 -5.73 8.53
C ASP A 85 -15.55 -6.54 9.83
N ASN A 86 -15.34 -7.85 9.71
CA ASN A 86 -15.23 -8.75 10.84
C ASN A 86 -13.80 -9.07 11.28
N ASP A 87 -12.78 -8.54 10.59
CA ASP A 87 -11.37 -8.80 10.88
C ASP A 87 -10.92 -8.19 12.21
N GLN A 88 -10.32 -8.99 13.08
CA GLN A 88 -9.91 -8.53 14.41
C GLN A 88 -8.78 -7.49 14.36
N GLY A 89 -7.81 -7.64 13.45
CA GLY A 89 -6.70 -6.70 13.31
C GLY A 89 -7.19 -5.30 12.93
N LEU A 90 -8.11 -5.22 11.97
CA LEU A 90 -8.72 -3.95 11.59
C LEU A 90 -9.64 -3.36 12.67
N LYS A 91 -10.35 -4.20 13.45
CA LYS A 91 -11.13 -3.74 14.62
C LYS A 91 -10.22 -3.12 15.69
N ASP A 92 -9.11 -3.78 16.01
CA ASP A 92 -8.14 -3.30 17.00
C ASP A 92 -7.48 -2.00 16.54
N TYR A 93 -7.11 -1.92 15.25
CA TYR A 93 -6.60 -0.70 14.63
C TYR A 93 -7.61 0.44 14.75
N LYS A 94 -8.86 0.25 14.32
CA LYS A 94 -9.93 1.26 14.37
C LYS A 94 -10.17 1.73 15.82
N ALA A 95 -10.20 0.81 16.78
CA ALA A 95 -10.36 1.13 18.20
C ALA A 95 -9.19 1.97 18.75
N ARG A 96 -7.95 1.65 18.38
CA ARG A 96 -6.77 2.41 18.81
C ARG A 96 -6.68 3.79 18.15
N MET A 97 -7.03 3.90 16.87
CA MET A 97 -7.13 5.19 16.18
C MET A 97 -8.16 6.10 16.85
N ALA A 98 -9.35 5.57 17.17
CA ALA A 98 -10.39 6.32 17.87
C ALA A 98 -9.93 6.83 19.25
N LYS A 99 -9.13 6.03 19.97
CA LYS A 99 -8.62 6.38 21.30
C LYS A 99 -7.45 7.36 21.27
N HIS A 100 -6.51 7.21 20.34
CA HIS A 100 -5.21 7.87 20.41
C HIS A 100 -4.99 8.96 19.37
N THR A 101 -5.77 8.97 18.28
CA THR A 101 -5.64 9.95 17.20
C THR A 101 -7.02 10.46 16.78
N PRO A 102 -7.80 11.04 17.71
CA PRO A 102 -9.12 11.56 17.37
C PRO A 102 -8.98 12.66 16.29
N GLY A 103 -9.71 12.49 15.19
CA GLY A 103 -9.66 13.41 14.04
C GLY A 103 -8.88 12.89 12.82
N VAL A 104 -8.14 11.78 12.96
CA VAL A 104 -7.56 11.09 11.80
C VAL A 104 -8.58 10.09 11.25
N ASP A 105 -8.84 10.15 9.95
CA ASP A 105 -9.72 9.20 9.26
C ASP A 105 -9.14 7.78 9.34
N PRO A 106 -9.80 6.82 10.04
CA PRO A 106 -9.33 5.45 10.15
C PRO A 106 -9.47 4.66 8.84
N LEU A 107 -10.12 5.21 7.81
CA LEU A 107 -10.17 4.59 6.49
C LEU A 107 -8.98 5.00 5.61
N ASN A 108 -8.11 5.87 6.10
CA ASN A 108 -6.87 6.20 5.40
C ASN A 108 -5.85 5.05 5.53
N SER A 109 -5.52 4.41 4.41
CA SER A 109 -4.58 3.28 4.35
C SER A 109 -3.18 3.60 4.94
N PHE A 110 -2.77 4.86 5.02
CA PHE A 110 -1.52 5.24 5.70
C PHE A 110 -1.56 4.99 7.21
N GLY A 111 -2.74 5.08 7.83
CA GLY A 111 -2.89 4.73 9.24
C GLY A 111 -2.74 3.23 9.47
N VAL A 112 -3.33 2.40 8.58
CA VAL A 112 -3.15 0.94 8.58
C VAL A 112 -1.68 0.58 8.39
N PHE A 113 -0.99 1.22 7.45
CA PHE A 113 0.45 1.03 7.25
C PHE A 113 1.26 1.35 8.51
N GLY A 114 1.04 2.52 9.12
CA GLY A 114 1.74 2.91 10.35
C GLY A 114 1.50 1.95 11.51
N PHE A 115 0.26 1.46 11.63
CA PHE A 115 -0.08 0.45 12.64
C PHE A 115 0.60 -0.89 12.38
N ALA A 116 0.62 -1.34 11.12
CA ALA A 116 1.29 -2.57 10.73
C ALA A 116 2.80 -2.49 11.04
N VAL A 117 3.45 -1.37 10.72
CA VAL A 117 4.87 -1.13 11.06
C VAL A 117 5.10 -1.17 12.57
N ALA A 118 4.23 -0.55 13.36
CA ALA A 118 4.35 -0.58 14.82
C ALA A 118 4.19 -2.00 15.38
N GLU A 119 3.21 -2.77 14.88
CA GLU A 119 3.04 -4.18 15.25
C GLU A 119 4.27 -5.01 14.87
N SER A 120 4.85 -4.78 13.69
CA SER A 120 6.09 -5.45 13.27
C SER A 120 7.26 -5.13 14.18
N LEU A 121 7.40 -3.86 14.60
CA LEU A 121 8.44 -3.47 15.54
C LEU A 121 8.27 -4.18 16.89
N VAL A 122 7.05 -4.28 17.42
CA VAL A 122 6.76 -5.03 18.65
C VAL A 122 7.23 -6.48 18.52
N LYS A 123 6.94 -7.15 17.40
CA LYS A 123 7.36 -8.55 17.17
C LYS A 123 8.87 -8.73 17.11
N VAL A 124 9.59 -7.74 16.58
CA VAL A 124 11.06 -7.74 16.60
C VAL A 124 11.58 -7.55 18.03
N LEU A 125 10.99 -6.62 18.79
CA LEU A 125 11.36 -6.35 20.18
C LEU A 125 11.09 -7.55 21.10
N GLU A 126 9.98 -8.27 20.92
CA GLU A 126 9.68 -9.52 21.64
C GLU A 126 10.73 -10.63 21.41
N LYS A 127 11.40 -10.59 20.25
CA LYS A 127 12.48 -11.51 19.88
C LYS A 127 13.88 -10.98 20.22
N THR A 128 13.99 -9.77 20.75
CA THR A 128 15.27 -9.13 21.02
C THR A 128 15.81 -9.57 22.39
N ASP A 129 16.91 -10.32 22.41
CA ASP A 129 17.47 -10.94 23.62
C ASP A 129 17.96 -9.94 24.68
N ALA A 130 18.43 -8.76 24.26
CA ALA A 130 18.97 -7.72 25.13
C ALA A 130 18.69 -6.33 24.53
N PRO A 131 18.59 -5.26 25.33
CA PRO A 131 18.31 -3.90 24.83
C PRO A 131 19.54 -3.25 24.17
N THR A 132 20.15 -3.94 23.21
CA THR A 132 21.31 -3.50 22.44
C THR A 132 20.96 -3.48 20.95
N ARG A 133 21.66 -2.62 20.20
CA ARG A 133 21.51 -2.58 18.73
C ARG A 133 21.79 -3.94 18.10
N ASP A 134 22.79 -4.66 18.58
CA ASP A 134 23.21 -5.93 17.99
C ASP A 134 22.16 -7.01 18.18
N ALA A 135 21.59 -7.13 19.38
CA ALA A 135 20.50 -8.07 19.65
C ALA A 135 19.24 -7.72 18.83
N PHE A 136 18.91 -6.43 18.72
CA PHE A 136 17.80 -5.97 17.89
C PHE A 136 18.01 -6.28 16.40
N GLN A 137 19.19 -6.01 15.85
CA GLN A 137 19.50 -6.32 14.46
C GLN A 137 19.47 -7.81 14.17
N LYS A 138 19.95 -8.64 15.10
CA LYS A 138 19.86 -10.10 14.99
C LYS A 138 18.42 -10.58 14.95
N ALA A 139 17.54 -10.06 15.82
CA ALA A 139 16.11 -10.37 15.80
C ALA A 139 15.44 -9.89 14.50
N LEU A 140 15.77 -8.67 14.06
CA LEU A 140 15.22 -8.07 12.85
C LEU A 140 15.60 -8.86 11.58
N ARG A 141 16.79 -9.47 11.54
CA ARG A 141 17.32 -10.24 10.40
C ARG A 141 17.09 -11.75 10.49
N SER A 142 16.21 -12.20 11.37
CA SER A 142 15.89 -13.62 11.56
C SER A 142 14.39 -13.89 11.65
N MET A 143 13.56 -13.03 11.05
CA MET A 143 12.13 -13.27 10.97
C MET A 143 11.86 -14.40 9.98
N ASN A 144 11.05 -15.38 10.38
CA ASN A 144 10.63 -16.48 9.52
C ASN A 144 9.12 -16.63 9.64
N LYS A 145 8.40 -16.22 8.58
CA LYS A 145 6.93 -16.28 8.50
C LYS A 145 6.24 -15.66 9.72
N VAL A 146 6.76 -14.54 10.21
CA VAL A 146 6.17 -13.82 11.34
C VAL A 146 4.86 -13.16 10.87
N PRO A 147 3.71 -13.45 11.50
CA PRO A 147 2.44 -12.86 11.05
C PRO A 147 2.40 -11.35 11.31
N ASN A 148 1.43 -10.65 10.73
CA ASN A 148 1.05 -9.27 11.06
C ASN A 148 -0.46 -9.14 10.86
N SER A 149 -1.16 -8.51 11.81
CA SER A 149 -2.63 -8.53 11.86
C SER A 149 -3.29 -7.79 10.68
N LEU A 150 -2.56 -6.89 10.01
CA LEU A 150 -3.06 -6.06 8.93
C LEU A 150 -2.56 -6.46 7.55
N LEU A 151 -1.65 -7.42 7.46
CA LEU A 151 -1.25 -8.02 6.17
C LEU A 151 -2.40 -8.82 5.56
N LEU A 152 -2.42 -8.93 4.24
CA LEU A 152 -3.38 -9.79 3.52
C LEU A 152 -3.23 -11.26 3.96
N PRO A 153 -4.32 -12.05 3.92
CA PRO A 153 -4.25 -13.48 4.22
C PRO A 153 -3.17 -14.20 3.40
N GLY A 154 -2.32 -14.95 4.09
CA GLY A 154 -1.19 -15.68 3.50
C GLY A 154 0.12 -14.88 3.46
N ALA A 155 0.09 -13.55 3.58
CA ALA A 155 1.30 -12.74 3.69
C ALA A 155 1.86 -12.81 5.11
N THR A 156 3.18 -12.90 5.20
CA THR A 156 3.93 -12.96 6.46
C THR A 156 5.19 -12.11 6.32
N MET A 157 5.93 -11.97 7.41
CA MET A 157 7.23 -11.30 7.38
C MET A 157 8.39 -12.28 7.48
N THR A 158 9.29 -12.19 6.52
CA THR A 158 10.52 -12.97 6.45
C THR A 158 11.70 -12.04 6.22
N THR A 159 12.78 -12.25 6.97
CA THR A 159 14.05 -11.55 6.77
C THR A 159 15.19 -12.52 7.02
N SER A 160 16.34 -12.20 6.43
CA SER A 160 17.60 -12.91 6.65
C SER A 160 18.75 -11.92 6.81
N GLU A 161 19.95 -12.44 7.05
CA GLU A 161 21.15 -11.60 7.08
C GLU A 161 21.38 -10.87 5.74
N THR A 162 21.06 -11.54 4.64
CA THR A 162 21.23 -11.03 3.26
C THR A 162 19.99 -10.35 2.70
N ASP A 163 18.82 -10.51 3.34
CA ASP A 163 17.56 -9.94 2.87
C ASP A 163 16.82 -9.22 4.00
N GLY A 164 16.80 -7.89 3.91
CA GLY A 164 16.20 -7.02 4.90
C GLY A 164 14.77 -6.57 4.57
N TYR A 165 14.16 -7.06 3.48
CA TYR A 165 12.81 -6.66 3.07
C TYR A 165 11.78 -7.54 3.76
N PRO A 166 11.03 -7.03 4.76
CA PRO A 166 10.22 -7.88 5.61
C PRO A 166 8.91 -8.31 4.96
N VAL A 167 8.50 -7.77 3.81
CA VAL A 167 7.29 -8.17 3.10
C VAL A 167 7.57 -8.10 1.61
N GLU A 168 7.47 -9.25 0.96
CA GLU A 168 7.70 -9.48 -0.47
C GLU A 168 6.53 -10.24 -1.08
N ALA A 169 5.38 -10.18 -0.41
CA ALA A 169 4.11 -10.69 -0.89
C ALA A 169 3.15 -9.54 -1.23
N ALA A 170 2.41 -9.69 -2.32
CA ALA A 170 1.38 -8.73 -2.72
C ALA A 170 0.29 -9.41 -3.57
N GLN A 171 -0.90 -8.83 -3.61
CA GLN A 171 -2.00 -9.25 -4.47
C GLN A 171 -2.41 -8.10 -5.37
N ILE A 172 -2.77 -8.42 -6.62
CA ILE A 172 -3.30 -7.44 -7.57
C ILE A 172 -4.66 -6.98 -7.08
N GLN A 173 -4.98 -5.71 -7.30
CA GLN A 173 -6.30 -5.15 -7.06
C GLN A 173 -6.71 -4.20 -8.17
N LYS A 174 -8.02 -4.09 -8.40
CA LYS A 174 -8.61 -3.19 -9.39
C LYS A 174 -9.65 -2.30 -8.72
N PHE A 175 -9.58 -1.00 -8.98
CA PHE A 175 -10.57 -0.06 -8.44
C PHE A 175 -11.89 -0.18 -9.22
N THR A 176 -12.96 -0.58 -8.53
CA THR A 176 -14.29 -0.85 -9.12
C THR A 176 -15.38 -0.31 -8.21
N GLY A 177 -16.24 0.55 -8.76
CA GLY A 177 -17.26 1.24 -7.96
C GLY A 177 -16.60 2.24 -7.02
N ASP A 178 -16.65 1.98 -5.72
CA ASP A 178 -16.14 2.85 -4.66
C ASP A 178 -14.97 2.26 -3.86
N ARG A 179 -14.45 1.09 -4.27
CA ARG A 179 -13.38 0.38 -3.56
C ARG A 179 -12.41 -0.35 -4.47
N TRP A 180 -11.29 -0.78 -3.88
CA TRP A 180 -10.40 -1.76 -4.48
C TRP A 180 -10.96 -3.18 -4.33
N VAL A 181 -10.91 -3.95 -5.41
CA VAL A 181 -11.27 -5.37 -5.41
C VAL A 181 -10.00 -6.18 -5.67
N LEU A 182 -9.65 -7.06 -4.74
CA LEU A 182 -8.51 -7.98 -4.88
C LEU A 182 -8.78 -8.99 -6.01
N GLU A 183 -7.77 -9.25 -6.83
CA GLU A 183 -7.82 -10.18 -7.96
C GLU A 183 -6.70 -11.22 -7.86
N GLY A 184 -7.00 -12.44 -8.31
CA GLY A 184 -6.02 -13.53 -8.34
C GLY A 184 -5.61 -14.06 -6.96
N LYS A 185 -4.47 -14.74 -6.91
CA LYS A 185 -3.86 -15.27 -5.67
C LYS A 185 -2.79 -14.30 -5.17
N LEU A 186 -2.46 -14.40 -3.89
CA LEU A 186 -1.28 -13.73 -3.33
C LEU A 186 -0.03 -14.18 -4.12
N LEU A 187 0.71 -13.20 -4.61
CA LEU A 187 2.03 -13.39 -5.18
C LEU A 187 3.02 -13.35 -4.02
N ASP A 188 3.82 -14.41 -3.86
CA ASP A 188 4.73 -14.58 -2.72
C ASP A 188 6.17 -14.81 -3.18
N PHE A 189 6.99 -13.79 -2.95
CA PHE A 189 8.42 -13.77 -3.26
C PHE A 189 9.31 -13.74 -2.01
N GLU A 190 8.77 -14.01 -0.82
CA GLU A 190 9.51 -13.97 0.45
C GLU A 190 10.82 -14.79 0.38
N GLY A 191 11.94 -14.12 0.63
CA GLY A 191 13.29 -14.71 0.64
C GLY A 191 13.79 -15.15 -0.74
N LYS A 192 13.11 -14.75 -1.83
CA LYS A 192 13.50 -15.04 -3.22
C LYS A 192 14.01 -13.81 -3.94
N THR A 193 13.69 -12.60 -3.48
CA THR A 193 14.16 -11.38 -4.11
C THR A 193 15.63 -11.19 -3.81
N LYS A 194 16.42 -10.94 -4.86
CA LYS A 194 17.84 -10.63 -4.68
C LYS A 194 17.97 -9.15 -4.32
N PRO A 195 18.74 -8.78 -3.29
CA PRO A 195 19.10 -7.39 -3.05
C PRO A 195 19.74 -6.79 -4.30
N GLN A 196 19.31 -5.60 -4.70
CA GLN A 196 19.95 -4.82 -5.78
C GLN A 196 21.21 -4.11 -5.26
#